data_AF-A0A816N2K1-F1
#
_entry.id   AF-A0A816N2K1-F1
#
_cell.length_a   1.000
_cell.length_b   1.000
_cell.length_c   1.000
_cell.angle_alpha   90.00
_cell.angle_beta   90.00
_cell.angle_gamma   90.00
#
_symmetry.space_group_name_H-M   'P 1'
#
loop_
_entity.id
_entity.type
_entity.pdbx_description
1 polymer ?
#
loop_
_entity_poly.entity_id
_entity_poly.type
_entity_poly.pdbx_seq_one_letter_code
_entity_poly.pdbx_strand_id
1 'polypeptide(L)'
;MISFLTSNDSTESPRDMLENANKYHVNIKLTHEIGSCVSFLDVQINNHDGNIITSVYHKEASEPYIVPFKSDHPRHIFENIITTALLRAIRYSSTLQTFNHEIRALKLMLLYN
;
A
#
# COMPACT_ATOMS: atom_id res chain seq x y z
N MET A 1 -18.43 -2.18 3.81
CA MET A 1 -17.91 -2.44 2.45
C MET A 1 -16.90 -1.34 2.16
N ILE A 2 -15.66 -1.69 1.84
CA ILE A 2 -14.62 -0.71 1.49
C ILE A 2 -14.40 -0.87 -0.01
N SER A 3 -14.54 0.24 -0.75
CA SER A 3 -14.49 0.26 -2.21
C SER A 3 -13.45 1.26 -2.67
N PHE A 4 -12.82 0.96 -3.81
CA PHE A 4 -11.82 1.82 -4.43
C PHE A 4 -12.26 2.19 -5.84
N LEU A 5 -12.02 3.45 -6.23
CA LEU A 5 -12.44 4.05 -7.50
C LEU A 5 -11.32 4.94 -8.03
N THR A 6 -11.12 4.95 -9.33
CA THR A 6 -10.18 5.83 -10.03
C THR A 6 -10.89 6.57 -11.15
N SER A 7 -10.66 7.87 -11.26
CA SER A 7 -11.04 8.67 -12.43
C SER A 7 -9.87 9.54 -12.87
N ASN A 8 -9.88 9.94 -14.14
CA ASN A 8 -8.98 10.95 -14.70
C ASN A 8 -9.55 12.38 -14.58
N ASP A 9 -10.76 12.52 -14.03
CA ASP A 9 -11.40 13.82 -13.81
C ASP A 9 -10.80 14.59 -12.62
N SER A 10 -11.16 15.87 -12.49
CA SER A 10 -10.75 16.67 -11.33
C SER A 10 -11.26 16.06 -10.01
N THR A 11 -10.51 16.28 -8.93
CA THR A 11 -10.88 15.75 -7.60
C THR A 11 -12.12 16.39 -6.98
N GLU A 12 -12.65 17.46 -7.57
CA GLU A 12 -13.81 18.22 -7.07
C GLU A 12 -15.12 17.48 -7.35
N SER A 13 -15.31 16.98 -8.57
CA SER A 13 -16.49 16.22 -8.97
C SER A 13 -16.82 15.02 -8.05
N PRO A 14 -15.86 14.10 -7.77
CA PRO A 14 -16.11 12.99 -6.86
C PRO A 14 -16.30 13.43 -5.40
N ARG A 15 -15.70 14.54 -4.95
CA ARG A 15 -15.95 15.09 -3.61
C ARG A 15 -17.41 15.50 -3.46
N ASP A 16 -17.93 16.29 -4.39
CA ASP A 16 -19.31 16.79 -4.34
C ASP A 16 -20.33 15.63 -4.35
N MET A 17 -20.08 14.59 -5.16
CA MET A 17 -20.90 13.39 -5.17
C MET A 17 -20.93 12.68 -3.81
N LEU A 18 -19.77 12.51 -3.17
CA LEU A 18 -19.65 11.83 -1.88
C LEU A 18 -20.25 12.65 -0.73
N GLU A 19 -20.08 13.97 -0.76
CA GLU A 19 -20.71 14.87 0.20
C GLU A 19 -22.24 14.86 0.07
N ASN A 20 -22.77 14.82 -1.14
CA ASN A 20 -24.20 14.69 -1.38
C ASN A 20 -24.75 13.34 -0.92
N ALA A 21 -24.02 12.24 -1.16
CA ALA A 21 -24.38 10.92 -0.64
C ALA A 21 -24.43 10.91 0.91
N ASN A 22 -23.51 11.63 1.57
CA ASN A 22 -23.48 11.78 3.02
C ASN A 22 -24.67 12.53 3.62
N LYS A 23 -25.47 13.24 2.81
CA LYS A 23 -26.69 13.92 3.26
C LYS A 23 -27.91 12.99 3.29
N TYR A 24 -27.84 11.81 2.67
CA TYR A 24 -29.00 10.93 2.48
C TYR A 24 -29.51 10.32 3.80
N HIS A 25 -28.61 9.98 4.73
CA HIS A 25 -28.99 9.38 6.00
C HIS A 25 -28.26 10.01 7.17
N VAL A 26 -28.97 10.31 8.26
CA VAL A 26 -28.42 11.04 9.42
C VAL A 26 -27.35 10.23 10.15
N ASN A 27 -27.49 8.91 10.22
CA ASN A 27 -26.61 8.02 10.99
C ASN A 27 -25.56 7.27 10.16
N ILE A 28 -25.58 7.37 8.83
CA ILE A 28 -24.63 6.66 7.97
C ILE A 28 -23.78 7.70 7.25
N LYS A 29 -22.48 7.71 7.54
CA LYS A 29 -21.50 8.58 6.89
C LYS A 29 -20.45 7.74 6.19
N LEU A 30 -20.23 8.06 4.92
CA LEU A 30 -19.14 7.59 4.09
C LEU A 30 -17.88 8.40 4.41
N THR A 31 -16.92 7.73 5.02
CA THR A 31 -15.54 8.20 5.11
C THR A 31 -14.86 7.97 3.77
N HIS A 32 -14.23 9.00 3.22
CA HIS A 32 -13.54 8.90 1.94
C HIS A 32 -12.25 9.71 1.98
N GLU A 33 -11.29 9.29 1.15
CA GLU A 33 -10.04 9.97 0.91
C GLU A 33 -9.88 10.11 -0.60
N ILE A 34 -9.64 11.33 -1.07
CA ILE A 34 -9.46 11.63 -2.49
C ILE A 34 -8.12 12.33 -2.66
N GLY A 35 -7.26 11.74 -3.49
CA GLY A 35 -5.94 12.28 -3.82
C GLY A 35 -5.37 11.60 -5.05
N SER A 36 -4.25 12.15 -5.53
CA SER A 36 -3.45 11.51 -6.59
C SER A 36 -2.71 10.27 -6.07
N CYS A 37 -2.42 10.22 -4.76
CA CYS A 37 -1.84 9.08 -4.09
C CYS A 37 -2.78 8.63 -2.97
N VAL A 38 -3.15 7.35 -2.96
CA VAL A 38 -4.02 6.73 -1.93
C VAL A 38 -3.47 5.37 -1.57
N SER A 39 -3.58 5.01 -0.30
CA SER A 39 -3.19 3.69 0.19
C SER A 39 -4.43 2.83 0.41
N PHE A 40 -4.47 1.64 -0.19
CA PHE A 40 -5.57 0.71 -0.04
C PHE A 40 -5.03 -0.69 0.27
N LEU A 41 -5.32 -1.17 1.49
CA LEU A 41 -4.75 -2.40 2.03
C LEU A 41 -3.21 -2.35 2.00
N ASP A 42 -2.57 -3.32 1.34
CA ASP A 42 -1.13 -3.45 1.24
C ASP A 42 -0.52 -2.73 0.03
N VAL A 43 -1.31 -1.95 -0.72
CA VAL A 43 -0.91 -1.31 -1.96
C VAL A 43 -1.03 0.21 -1.85
N GLN A 44 0.04 0.90 -2.23
CA GLN A 44 0.02 2.32 -2.47
C GLN A 44 -0.20 2.56 -3.96
N ILE A 45 -1.19 3.39 -4.28
CA ILE A 45 -1.62 3.65 -5.65
C ILE A 45 -1.40 5.13 -5.93
N ASN A 46 -0.68 5.44 -6.99
CA ASN A 46 -0.37 6.79 -7.40
C ASN A 46 -0.79 6.98 -8.87
N ASN A 47 -1.62 7.99 -9.13
CA ASN A 47 -1.98 8.38 -10.48
C ASN A 47 -1.06 9.51 -10.95
N HIS A 48 -0.18 9.18 -11.89
CA HIS A 48 0.69 10.13 -12.56
C HIS A 48 0.12 10.45 -13.95
N ASP A 49 -0.67 11.53 -14.03
CA ASP A 49 -1.25 12.06 -15.27
C ASP A 49 -2.00 10.99 -16.10
N GLY A 50 -2.83 10.18 -15.45
CA GLY A 50 -3.61 9.10 -16.07
C GLY A 50 -2.91 7.74 -16.08
N ASN A 51 -1.66 7.67 -15.62
CA ASN A 51 -0.93 6.41 -15.47
C ASN A 51 -0.95 5.96 -14.01
N ILE A 52 -1.60 4.83 -13.76
CA ILE A 52 -1.66 4.24 -12.42
C ILE A 52 -0.36 3.47 -12.14
N ILE A 53 0.38 3.94 -11.14
CA ILE A 53 1.56 3.29 -10.60
C ILE A 53 1.22 2.71 -9.24
N THR A 54 1.59 1.45 -9.01
CA THR A 54 1.36 0.77 -7.73
C THR A 54 2.68 0.35 -7.10
N SER A 55 2.73 0.40 -5.77
CA SER A 55 3.85 -0.05 -4.94
C SER A 55 3.34 -0.69 -3.65
N VAL A 56 4.24 -1.31 -2.89
CA VAL A 56 3.89 -1.83 -1.56
C VAL A 56 3.65 -0.63 -0.64
N TYR A 57 2.54 -0.64 0.09
CA TYR A 57 2.30 0.36 1.12
C TYR A 57 3.07 0.00 2.39
N HIS A 58 3.92 0.93 2.85
CA HIS A 58 4.62 0.85 4.13
C HIS A 58 4.05 1.87 5.09
N LYS A 59 3.48 1.40 6.20
CA LYS A 59 2.99 2.27 7.26
C LYS A 59 4.18 2.92 7.98
N GLU A 60 4.15 4.23 8.21
CA GLU A 60 5.25 4.97 8.86
C GLU A 60 5.61 4.43 10.25
N ALA A 61 4.61 3.94 10.98
CA ALA A 61 4.79 3.32 12.30
C ALA A 61 5.29 1.87 12.24
N SER A 62 5.47 1.29 11.04
CA SER A 62 5.99 -0.06 10.89
C SER A 62 7.50 -0.03 11.11
N GLU A 63 7.95 -0.64 12.18
CA GLU A 63 9.38 -0.89 12.36
C GLU A 63 9.88 -1.84 11.27
N PRO A 64 11.08 -1.63 10.72
CA PRO A 64 11.64 -2.48 9.69
C PRO A 64 12.22 -3.78 10.28
N TYR A 65 11.61 -4.30 11.34
CA TYR A 65 12.16 -5.42 12.10
C TYR A 65 11.61 -6.74 11.58
N ILE A 66 12.48 -7.53 10.97
CA ILE A 66 12.25 -8.97 10.79
C ILE A 66 12.79 -9.72 12.01
N VAL A 67 12.29 -10.93 12.24
CA VAL A 67 12.70 -11.72 13.40
C VAL A 67 14.20 -12.08 13.27
N PRO A 68 15.05 -11.84 14.31
CA PRO A 68 16.49 -12.11 14.26
C PRO A 68 16.80 -13.54 13.86
N PHE A 69 17.72 -13.76 12.92
CA PHE A 69 18.14 -15.11 12.53
C PHE A 69 18.74 -15.94 13.67
N LYS A 70 19.17 -15.30 14.76
CA LYS A 70 19.68 -15.95 15.98
C LYS A 70 18.59 -16.35 16.97
N SER A 71 17.34 -15.95 16.73
CA SER A 71 16.22 -16.34 17.59
C SER A 71 15.90 -17.82 17.43
N ASP A 72 15.27 -18.40 18.47
CA ASP A 72 14.90 -19.82 18.51
C ASP A 72 13.61 -20.07 17.71
N HIS A 73 13.68 -19.84 16.40
CA HIS A 73 12.61 -20.16 15.47
C HIS A 73 13.09 -21.12 14.39
N PRO A 74 12.19 -21.97 13.85
CA PRO A 74 12.53 -22.83 12.73
C PRO A 74 12.98 -22.02 11.50
N ARG A 75 13.97 -22.56 10.77
CA ARG A 75 14.54 -21.91 9.57
C ARG A 75 13.49 -21.46 8.55
N HIS A 76 12.45 -22.26 8.34
CA HIS A 76 11.38 -21.97 7.37
C HIS A 76 10.59 -20.69 7.70
N ILE A 77 10.56 -20.24 8.96
CA ILE A 77 9.89 -18.99 9.34
C ILE A 77 10.62 -17.79 8.74
N PHE A 78 11.94 -17.74 8.87
CA PHE A 78 12.76 -16.67 8.29
C PHE A 78 12.68 -16.65 6.76
N GLU A 79 12.77 -17.84 6.14
CA GLU A 79 12.66 -17.97 4.68
C GLU A 79 11.29 -17.51 4.19
N ASN A 80 10.20 -17.90 4.87
CA ASN A 80 8.85 -17.48 4.53
C ASN A 80 8.64 -15.97 4.66
N ILE A 81 9.23 -15.30 5.66
CA ILE A 81 9.15 -13.84 5.80
C ILE A 81 9.74 -13.16 4.57
N ILE A 82 10.94 -13.57 4.16
CA ILE A 82 11.63 -13.01 2.99
C ILE A 82 10.87 -13.32 1.71
N THR A 83 10.47 -14.58 1.52
CA THR A 83 9.72 -15.01 0.33
C THR A 83 8.40 -14.27 0.22
N THR A 84 7.66 -14.10 1.32
CA THR A 84 6.38 -13.37 1.31
C THR A 84 6.60 -11.91 0.95
N ALA A 85 7.62 -11.26 1.51
CA ALA A 85 7.91 -9.87 1.21
C ALA A 85 8.34 -9.67 -0.25
N LEU A 86 9.16 -10.58 -0.80
CA LEU A 86 9.51 -10.59 -2.22
C LEU A 86 8.28 -10.80 -3.12
N LEU A 87 7.39 -11.73 -2.77
CA LEU A 87 6.16 -11.96 -3.53
C LEU A 87 5.24 -10.74 -3.50
N ARG A 88 5.17 -10.02 -2.38
CA ARG A 88 4.44 -8.75 -2.29
C ARG A 88 5.05 -7.68 -3.19
N ALA A 89 6.36 -7.51 -3.16
CA ALA A 89 7.07 -6.59 -4.04
C ALA A 89 6.78 -6.91 -5.52
N ILE A 90 6.86 -8.18 -5.93
CA ILE A 90 6.57 -8.60 -7.31
C ILE A 90 5.12 -8.32 -7.70
N ARG A 91 4.16 -8.59 -6.82
CA ARG A 91 2.72 -8.45 -7.14
C ARG A 91 2.25 -7.00 -7.14
N TYR A 92 2.77 -6.17 -6.24
CA TYR A 92 2.24 -4.84 -6.01
C TYR A 92 3.00 -3.76 -6.78
N SER A 93 4.26 -3.98 -7.15
CA SER A 93 5.02 -3.03 -7.95
C SER A 93 4.64 -3.11 -9.43
N SER A 94 4.05 -2.05 -9.97
CA SER A 94 3.73 -1.98 -11.40
C SER A 94 4.93 -1.61 -12.27
N THR A 95 6.00 -1.09 -11.68
CA THR A 95 7.20 -0.65 -12.41
C THR A 95 8.47 -1.27 -11.85
N LEU A 96 9.50 -1.39 -12.68
CA LEU A 96 10.80 -1.90 -12.24
C LEU A 96 11.44 -0.98 -11.19
N GLN A 97 11.19 0.33 -11.26
CA GLN A 97 11.69 1.28 -10.25
C GLN A 97 11.07 1.04 -8.88
N THR A 98 9.75 0.88 -8.80
CA THR A 98 9.05 0.61 -7.54
C THR A 98 9.47 -0.75 -6.98
N PHE A 99 9.60 -1.78 -7.84
CA PHE A 99 10.13 -3.08 -7.42
C PHE A 99 11.56 -2.98 -6.85
N ASN A 100 12.45 -2.27 -7.54
CA ASN A 100 13.83 -2.09 -7.07
C ASN A 100 13.92 -1.31 -5.76
N HIS A 101 12.97 -0.40 -5.51
CA HIS A 101 12.85 0.29 -4.22
C HIS A 101 12.55 -0.71 -3.10
N GLU A 102 11.56 -1.59 -3.31
CA GLU A 102 11.22 -2.65 -2.34
C GLU A 102 12.38 -3.61 -2.08
N ILE A 103 13.11 -4.02 -3.12
CA ILE A 103 14.30 -4.87 -2.96
C ILE A 103 15.37 -4.18 -2.10
N ARG A 104 15.55 -2.86 -2.22
CA ARG A 104 16.50 -2.13 -1.36
C ARG A 104 16.02 -2.11 0.09
N ALA A 105 14.74 -1.84 0.32
CA ALA A 105 14.17 -1.87 1.67
C ALA A 105 14.36 -3.25 2.32
N LEU A 106 14.10 -4.34 1.60
CA LEU A 106 14.31 -5.71 2.09
C LEU A 106 15.78 -6.02 2.39
N LYS A 107 16.70 -5.56 1.55
CA LYS A 107 18.14 -5.71 1.81
C LYS A 107 18.56 -4.97 3.08
N LEU A 108 18.04 -3.77 3.32
CA LEU A 108 18.31 -3.02 4.53
C LEU A 108 17.75 -3.75 5.76
N MET A 109 16.50 -4.22 5.70
CA MET A 109 15.89 -5.02 6.77
C MET A 109 16.74 -6.24 7.14
N LEU A 110 17.30 -6.94 6.15
CA LEU A 110 18.17 -8.10 6.37
C LEU A 110 19.54 -7.73 6.94
N LEU A 111 20.09 -6.56 6.59
CA LEU A 111 21.39 -6.09 7.09
C LEU A 111 21.32 -5.60 8.54
N TYR A 112 20.18 -5.04 8.95
CA TYR A 112 19.95 -4.58 10.32
C TYR A 112 19.51 -5.71 11.28
N ASN A 113 19.53 -6.97 10.81
CA ASN A 113 19.04 -8.13 11.55
C ASN A 113 20.13 -8.97 12.23
#